data_AF-A0A7G8V9E1-F1
#
_entry.id   AF-A0A7G8V9E1-F1
#
_cell.length_a   1.000
_cell.length_b   1.000
_cell.length_c   1.000
_cell.angle_alpha   90.00
_cell.angle_beta   90.00
_cell.angle_gamma   90.00
#
_symmetry.space_group_name_H-M   'P 1'
#
loop_
_entity.id
_entity.type
_entity.pdbx_description
1 polymer ?
#
loop_
_entity_poly.entity_id
_entity_poly.type
_entity_poly.pdbx_seq_one_letter_code
_entity_poly.pdbx_strand_id
1 'polypeptide(L)'
;MKRLTIFTIFFLTALSVIGQVAYKQPLSDLASITFPSKPKASDTLGHSNYVYKDSSAIYIVLAKEYEDNQIALSADKIAEFYEGVVKGILEKTKGNLISISGPLLKTRSPLKQ
;
A
#
# COMPACT_ATOMS: atom_id res chain seq x y z
N MET A 1 -6.05 -46.10 0.38
CA MET A 1 -5.29 -45.06 -0.34
C MET A 1 -6.09 -43.77 -0.56
N LYS A 2 -7.30 -43.79 -1.13
CA LYS A 2 -8.12 -42.58 -1.40
C LYS A 2 -8.40 -41.69 -0.16
N ARG A 3 -8.62 -42.27 1.02
CA ARG A 3 -8.86 -41.51 2.27
C ARG A 3 -7.65 -40.72 2.75
N LEU A 4 -6.44 -41.26 2.56
CA LEU A 4 -5.20 -40.58 2.93
C LEU A 4 -4.97 -39.37 2.02
N THR A 5 -5.22 -39.52 0.72
CA THR A 5 -5.10 -38.43 -0.27
C THR A 5 -6.04 -37.27 0.04
N ILE A 6 -7.30 -37.55 0.39
CA ILE A 6 -8.28 -36.51 0.79
C ILE A 6 -7.79 -35.78 2.04
N PHE A 7 -7.26 -36.51 3.02
CA PHE A 7 -6.74 -35.92 4.24
C PHE A 7 -5.53 -35.01 3.99
N THR A 8 -4.61 -35.43 3.11
CA THR A 8 -3.46 -34.62 2.70
C THR A 8 -3.88 -33.34 1.96
N ILE A 9 -4.86 -33.44 1.05
CA ILE A 9 -5.40 -32.27 0.35
C ILE A 9 -6.03 -31.30 1.34
N PHE A 10 -6.85 -31.81 2.27
CA PHE A 10 -7.51 -30.98 3.27
C PHE A 10 -6.52 -30.25 4.18
N PHE A 11 -5.46 -30.95 4.60
CA PHE A 11 -4.38 -30.39 5.41
C PHE A 11 -3.59 -29.30 4.67
N LEU A 12 -3.27 -29.51 3.38
CA LEU A 12 -2.59 -28.50 2.55
C LEU A 12 -3.46 -27.27 2.28
N THR A 13 -4.78 -27.45 2.07
CA THR A 13 -5.70 -26.31 1.92
C THR A 13 -5.85 -25.52 3.21
N ALA A 14 -5.88 -26.17 4.37
CA ALA A 14 -5.95 -25.50 5.67
C ALA A 14 -4.70 -24.63 5.93
N LEU A 15 -3.51 -25.13 5.59
CA LEU A 15 -2.25 -24.38 5.72
C LEU A 15 -2.21 -23.14 4.80
N SER A 16 -2.85 -23.21 3.63
CA SER A 16 -2.87 -22.13 2.65
C SER A 16 -3.71 -20.91 3.11
N VAL A 17 -4.70 -21.12 3.99
CA VAL A 17 -5.53 -20.04 4.55
C VAL A 17 -4.74 -19.19 5.57
N ILE A 18 -3.82 -19.79 6.30
CA ILE A 18 -3.03 -19.11 7.35
C ILE A 18 -2.05 -18.09 6.75
N GLY A 19 -1.63 -18.29 5.49
CA GLY A 19 -0.72 -17.38 4.77
C GLY A 19 -1.37 -16.12 4.19
N GLN A 20 -2.70 -15.98 4.25
CA GLN A 20 -3.44 -14.88 3.61
C GLN A 20 -3.97 -13.83 4.60
N VAL A 21 -3.64 -13.92 5.89
CA VAL A 21 -4.18 -12.98 6.87
C VAL A 21 -3.47 -11.63 6.73
N ALA A 22 -4.09 -10.75 5.95
CA ALA A 22 -3.60 -9.38 5.76
C ALA A 22 -3.57 -8.64 7.11
N TYR A 23 -2.48 -7.92 7.36
CA TYR A 23 -2.25 -7.18 8.58
C TYR A 23 -2.92 -5.81 8.54
N LYS A 24 -3.84 -5.54 9.46
CA LYS A 24 -4.54 -4.25 9.56
C LYS A 24 -3.77 -3.33 10.51
N GLN A 25 -3.11 -2.32 9.96
CA GLN A 25 -2.41 -1.27 10.69
C GLN A 25 -3.40 -0.12 10.98
N PRO A 26 -3.81 0.11 12.25
CA PRO A 26 -4.54 1.33 12.58
C PRO A 26 -3.64 2.55 12.38
N LEU A 27 -4.18 3.60 11.77
CA LEU A 27 -3.57 4.92 11.68
C LEU A 27 -4.16 5.87 12.73
N SER A 28 -5.47 5.75 12.96
CA SER A 28 -6.22 6.47 13.99
C SER A 28 -7.49 5.68 14.33
N ASP A 29 -8.33 6.22 15.21
CA ASP A 29 -9.64 5.63 15.55
C ASP A 29 -10.60 5.55 14.35
N LEU A 30 -10.35 6.33 13.28
CA LEU A 30 -11.21 6.43 12.10
C LEU A 30 -10.59 5.86 10.82
N ALA A 31 -9.29 5.57 10.82
CA ALA A 31 -8.57 5.15 9.62
C ALA A 31 -7.62 3.99 9.90
N SER A 32 -7.56 3.05 8.95
CA SER A 32 -6.66 1.90 8.99
C SER A 32 -6.20 1.54 7.60
N ILE A 33 -5.00 0.98 7.50
CA ILE A 33 -4.46 0.47 6.24
C ILE A 33 -4.16 -1.01 6.38
N THR A 34 -4.49 -1.75 5.34
CA THR A 34 -4.24 -3.19 5.26
C THR A 34 -2.96 -3.45 4.46
N PHE A 35 -2.02 -4.15 5.07
CA PHE A 35 -0.79 -4.63 4.46
C PHE A 35 -0.86 -6.16 4.26
N PRO A 36 -0.10 -6.73 3.32
CA PRO A 36 -0.01 -8.19 3.19
C PRO A 36 0.55 -8.87 4.45
N SER A 37 1.42 -8.19 5.20
CA SER A 37 1.93 -8.62 6.50
C SER A 37 2.39 -7.42 7.32
N LYS A 38 2.94 -7.65 8.51
CA LYS A 38 3.29 -6.58 9.47
C LYS A 38 4.31 -5.60 8.85
N PRO A 39 3.97 -4.31 8.69
CA PRO A 39 4.89 -3.31 8.15
C PRO A 39 5.93 -2.92 9.21
N LYS A 40 7.07 -2.38 8.75
CA LYS A 40 8.01 -1.65 9.59
C LYS A 40 7.52 -0.21 9.70
N ALA A 41 7.31 0.26 10.92
CA ALA A 41 6.99 1.67 11.18
C ALA A 41 8.28 2.44 11.51
N SER A 42 8.40 3.64 10.96
CA SER A 42 9.42 4.62 11.32
C SER A 42 8.78 6.00 11.38
N ASP A 43 9.06 6.75 12.43
CA ASP A 43 8.70 8.17 12.48
C ASP A 43 9.87 8.98 11.90
N THR A 44 9.57 9.87 10.97
CA THR A 44 10.54 10.83 10.46
C THR A 44 9.89 12.20 10.42
N LEU A 45 10.34 13.11 11.30
CA LEU A 45 9.90 14.51 11.32
C LEU A 45 8.37 14.68 11.51
N GLY A 46 7.73 13.85 12.34
CA GLY A 46 6.27 13.91 12.57
C GLY A 46 5.45 13.26 11.46
N HIS A 47 6.10 12.48 10.59
CA HIS A 47 5.46 11.66 9.58
C HIS A 47 5.62 10.19 9.96
N SER A 48 4.49 9.53 10.21
CA SER A 48 4.45 8.08 10.37
C SER A 48 4.62 7.41 9.00
N ASN A 49 5.77 6.77 8.80
CA ASN A 49 6.07 6.01 7.59
C ASN A 49 5.95 4.51 7.88
N TYR A 50 5.13 3.81 7.10
CA TYR A 50 4.93 2.37 7.19
C TYR A 50 5.39 1.71 5.89
N VAL A 51 6.37 0.82 6.00
CA VAL A 51 6.96 0.12 4.87
C VAL A 51 6.83 -1.38 5.04
N TYR A 52 6.18 -2.03 4.09
CA TYR A 52 6.21 -3.48 3.95
C TYR A 52 6.94 -3.83 2.65
N LYS A 53 7.85 -4.81 2.71
CA LYS A 53 8.62 -5.27 1.56
C LYS A 53 8.67 -6.80 1.59
N ASP A 54 8.35 -7.40 0.45
CA ASP A 54 8.58 -8.82 0.18
C ASP A 54 9.51 -9.01 -1.04
N SER A 55 9.60 -10.22 -1.57
CA SER A 55 10.43 -10.55 -2.73
C SER A 55 9.89 -10.00 -4.06
N SER A 56 8.63 -9.56 -4.09
CA SER A 56 7.89 -9.20 -5.30
C SER A 56 7.42 -7.74 -5.33
N ALA A 57 7.18 -7.14 -4.16
CA ALA A 57 6.56 -5.83 -4.05
C ALA A 57 7.04 -5.05 -2.82
N ILE A 58 6.91 -3.72 -2.92
CA ILE A 58 7.13 -2.79 -1.82
C ILE A 58 5.85 -1.97 -1.67
N TYR A 59 5.32 -1.96 -0.45
CA TYR A 59 4.17 -1.16 -0.05
C TYR A 59 4.66 -0.08 0.91
N ILE A 60 4.42 1.18 0.56
CA ILE A 60 4.84 2.34 1.36
C ILE A 60 3.61 3.20 1.63
N VAL A 61 3.44 3.56 2.89
CA VAL A 61 2.42 4.50 3.35
C VAL A 61 3.09 5.59 4.15
N LEU A 62 2.84 6.84 3.77
CA LEU A 62 3.23 8.01 4.54
C LEU A 62 1.96 8.64 5.12
N ALA A 63 1.81 8.56 6.43
CA ALA A 63 0.75 9.22 7.19
C ALA A 63 1.34 10.44 7.90
N LYS A 64 0.71 11.60 7.73
CA LYS A 64 1.05 12.82 8.45
C LYS A 64 -0.13 13.17 9.34
N GLU A 65 0.11 13.31 10.64
CA GLU A 65 -0.86 13.94 11.52
C GLU A 65 -0.80 15.45 11.25
N TYR A 66 -1.95 16.01 10.85
CA TYR A 66 -2.06 17.45 10.65
C TYR A 66 -2.60 18.06 11.92
N GLU A 67 -1.75 18.81 12.62
CA GLU A 67 -2.22 19.81 13.56
C GLU A 67 -2.95 20.92 12.79
N ASP A 68 -4.05 21.35 13.38
CA ASP A 68 -5.07 22.22 12.83
C ASP A 68 -4.51 23.41 12.01
N ASN A 69 -5.11 23.62 10.82
CA ASN A 69 -5.14 24.86 10.01
C ASN A 69 -4.13 25.18 8.89
N GLN A 70 -3.17 24.35 8.44
CA GLN A 70 -2.24 24.88 7.39
C GLN A 70 -1.98 24.07 6.11
N ILE A 71 -2.58 22.91 5.89
CA ILE A 71 -2.49 22.26 4.57
C ILE A 71 -3.86 21.69 4.19
N ALA A 72 -4.82 22.58 3.96
CA ALA A 72 -5.92 22.27 3.06
C ALA A 72 -5.32 22.19 1.65
N LEU A 73 -4.79 21.02 1.29
CA LEU A 73 -4.35 20.74 -0.07
C LEU A 73 -5.61 20.89 -0.92
N SER A 74 -5.67 21.99 -1.65
CA SER A 74 -6.86 22.32 -2.44
C SER A 74 -7.12 21.17 -3.41
N ALA A 75 -8.39 20.81 -3.63
CA ALA A 75 -8.74 19.59 -4.35
C ALA A 75 -8.10 19.52 -5.76
N ASP A 76 -7.80 20.67 -6.35
CA ASP A 76 -7.10 20.86 -7.61
C ASP A 76 -5.58 20.55 -7.56
N LYS A 77 -4.97 20.55 -6.37
CA LYS A 77 -3.53 20.31 -6.15
C LYS A 77 -3.20 18.88 -5.73
N ILE A 78 -4.21 18.08 -5.37
CA ILE A 78 -4.03 16.71 -4.91
C ILE A 78 -3.40 15.82 -5.99
N ALA A 79 -3.82 15.97 -7.24
CA ALA A 79 -3.26 15.21 -8.35
C ALA A 79 -1.75 15.46 -8.53
N GLU A 80 -1.35 16.74 -8.51
CA GLU A 80 0.05 17.17 -8.67
C GLU A 80 0.94 16.64 -7.52
N PHE A 81 0.41 16.65 -6.29
CA PHE A 81 1.11 16.08 -5.14
C PHE A 81 1.40 14.58 -5.33
N TYR A 82 0.40 13.79 -5.70
CA TYR A 82 0.56 12.35 -5.89
C TYR A 82 1.48 12.03 -7.08
N GLU A 83 1.41 12.80 -8.18
CA GLU A 83 2.35 12.66 -9.30
C GLU A 83 3.81 12.89 -8.86
N GLY A 84 4.05 13.92 -8.04
CA GLY A 84 5.39 14.20 -7.50
C GLY A 84 5.93 13.06 -6.63
N VAL A 85 5.09 12.49 -5.76
CA VAL A 85 5.46 11.34 -4.93
C VAL A 85 5.81 10.12 -5.78
N VAL A 86 4.96 9.79 -6.77
CA VAL A 86 5.18 8.65 -7.66
C VAL A 86 6.48 8.83 -8.44
N LYS A 87 6.71 10.01 -9.01
CA LYS A 87 7.93 10.32 -9.76
C LYS A 87 9.19 10.16 -8.89
N GLY A 88 9.17 10.71 -7.67
CA GLY A 88 10.30 10.60 -6.74
C GLY A 88 10.64 9.15 -6.37
N ILE A 89 9.62 8.31 -6.19
CA ILE A 89 9.82 6.88 -5.91
C ILE A 89 10.45 6.18 -7.13
N LEU A 90 9.89 6.37 -8.33
CA LEU A 90 10.38 5.73 -9.55
C LEU A 90 11.83 6.10 -9.87
N GLU A 91 12.20 7.37 -9.72
CA GLU A 91 13.57 7.86 -9.92
C GLU A 91 14.54 7.21 -8.93
N LYS A 92 14.16 7.11 -7.65
CA LYS A 92 15.01 6.49 -6.61
C LYS A 92 15.17 4.99 -6.78
N THR A 93 14.12 4.29 -7.22
CA THR A 93 14.14 2.84 -7.37
C THR A 93 14.60 2.39 -8.76
N LYS A 94 14.80 3.32 -9.72
CA LYS A 94 14.94 3.01 -11.15
C LYS A 94 13.81 2.09 -11.66
N GLY A 95 12.61 2.32 -11.13
CA GLY A 95 11.44 1.48 -11.40
C GLY A 95 10.62 2.03 -12.57
N ASN A 96 9.77 1.17 -13.14
CA ASN A 96 8.79 1.58 -14.15
C ASN A 96 7.38 1.58 -13.55
N LEU A 97 6.58 2.61 -13.87
CA LEU A 97 5.19 2.67 -13.48
C LEU A 97 4.36 1.72 -14.34
N ILE A 98 3.73 0.72 -13.73
CA ILE A 98 2.88 -0.25 -14.44
C ILE A 98 1.43 0.26 -14.51
N SER A 99 0.90 0.77 -13.40
CA SER A 99 -0.44 1.36 -13.35
C SER A 99 -0.57 2.32 -12.17
N ILE A 100 -1.50 3.27 -12.29
CA ILE A 100 -1.88 4.19 -11.22
C ILE A 100 -3.40 4.27 -11.16
N SER A 101 -3.97 4.09 -9.96
CA SER A 101 -5.43 4.07 -9.77
C SER A 101 -5.83 4.98 -8.61
N GLY A 102 -6.59 6.02 -8.94
CA GLY A 102 -7.21 6.94 -7.99
C GLY A 102 -8.14 7.91 -8.70
N PRO A 103 -9.28 8.31 -8.09
CA PRO A 103 -10.28 9.17 -8.73
C PRO A 103 -9.70 10.53 -9.17
N LEU A 104 -8.64 11.00 -8.53
CA LEU A 104 -8.00 12.29 -8.79
C LEU A 104 -6.82 12.20 -9.79
N LEU A 105 -6.41 10.99 -10.20
CA LEU A 105 -5.25 10.76 -11.10
C LEU A 105 -5.67 10.22 -12.47
N LYS A 106 -6.93 9.74 -12.59
CA LYS A 106 -7.50 9.30 -13.88
C LYS A 106 -7.72 10.44 -14.88
N THR A 107 -7.81 11.68 -14.42
CA THR A 107 -8.16 12.85 -15.25
C THR A 107 -7.04 13.35 -16.16
N ARG A 108 -5.80 12.84 -16.05
CA ARG A 108 -4.64 13.30 -16.84
C ARG A 108 -3.81 12.23 -17.53
N SER A 109 -4.29 10.99 -17.61
CA SER A 109 -3.60 9.97 -18.41
C SER A 109 -4.22 9.90 -19.81
N PRO A 110 -3.60 10.45 -20.87
CA PRO A 110 -3.87 9.96 -22.20
C PRO A 110 -3.18 8.60 -22.29
N LEU A 111 -3.96 7.54 -22.16
CA LEU A 111 -3.60 6.24 -22.73
C LEU A 111 -3.42 6.44 -24.24
N LYS A 112 -2.16 6.59 -24.68
CA LYS A 112 -1.78 6.22 -26.03
C LYS A 112 -1.15 4.84 -25.95
N GLN A 113 -1.88 3.88 -26.53
CA GLN A 113 -1.35 2.60 -27.01
C GLN A 113 -0.25 2.85 -28.06
#